data_AF-A0A0S4QE96-F1
#
_entry.id   AF-A0A0S4QE96-F1
#
_cell.length_a   1.000
_cell.length_b   1.000
_cell.length_c   1.000
_cell.angle_alpha   90.00
_cell.angle_beta   90.00
_cell.angle_gamma   90.00
#
_symmetry.space_group_name_H-M   'P 1'
#
loop_
_entity.id
_entity.type
_entity.pdbx_description
1 polymer ?
#
loop_
_entity_poly.entity_id
_entity_poly.type
_entity_poly.pdbx_seq_one_letter_code
_entity_poly.pdbx_strand_id
1 'polypeptide(L)'
;MGEPRRPRARGDAAVWDGGFSEERLHPRAFAAAVALLAVAVVLQVSVVARLGAPLGRPDLVIVLLAIIALIEGPLLGAVLGFVIGLLADLMSTHVLGQTALVLCLVGYLAGLVMNAAERSITVPLATVGAAAVFGTLGNAAATAILGDAALTGAQALERAAAAGLYALLVTPFLFPIATAASRRLHRDRGRL
;
A
#
# COMPACT_ATOMS: atom_id res chain seq x y z
N MET A 1 28.34 -7.63 -58.65
CA MET A 1 27.11 -8.41 -58.41
C MET A 1 26.83 -8.30 -56.92
N GLY A 2 26.12 -7.24 -56.52
CA GLY A 2 25.88 -6.90 -55.11
C GLY A 2 24.51 -7.40 -54.68
N GLU A 3 24.46 -8.21 -53.64
CA GLU A 3 23.19 -8.60 -53.04
C GLU A 3 22.58 -7.44 -52.24
N PRO A 4 21.27 -7.16 -52.40
CA PRO A 4 20.59 -6.17 -51.59
C PRO A 4 20.35 -6.71 -50.17
N ARG A 5 21.01 -6.09 -49.19
CA ARG A 5 20.78 -6.35 -47.76
C ARG A 5 19.34 -5.96 -47.39
N ARG A 6 18.51 -6.94 -47.05
CA ARG A 6 17.18 -6.73 -46.47
C ARG A 6 17.32 -6.07 -45.08
N PRO A 7 16.50 -5.07 -44.73
CA PRO A 7 16.53 -4.46 -43.40
C PRO A 7 15.97 -5.42 -42.34
N ARG A 8 16.72 -5.63 -41.25
CA ARG A 8 16.25 -6.30 -40.03
C ARG A 8 15.27 -5.38 -39.29
N ALA A 9 13.99 -5.46 -39.62
CA ALA A 9 12.93 -4.95 -38.75
C ALA A 9 12.62 -6.02 -37.69
N ARG A 10 13.40 -6.02 -36.59
CA ARG A 10 13.16 -6.85 -35.40
C ARG A 10 13.54 -6.04 -34.16
N GLY A 11 12.77 -4.99 -33.88
CA GLY A 11 13.03 -4.06 -32.79
C GLY A 11 11.83 -3.68 -31.94
N ASP A 12 10.65 -3.45 -32.52
CA ASP A 12 9.71 -2.53 -31.84
C ASP A 12 8.32 -3.12 -31.52
N ALA A 13 8.07 -4.40 -31.80
CA ALA A 13 6.75 -5.01 -31.61
C ALA A 13 6.59 -5.85 -30.33
N ALA A 14 7.63 -6.01 -29.50
CA ALA A 14 7.60 -6.87 -28.31
C ALA A 14 7.63 -6.10 -26.96
N VAL A 15 7.67 -4.77 -26.99
CA VAL A 15 7.71 -3.93 -25.77
C VAL A 15 6.31 -3.57 -25.29
N TRP A 16 5.28 -3.78 -26.12
CA TRP A 16 3.88 -3.44 -25.83
C TRP A 16 2.95 -4.65 -25.75
N ASP A 17 3.48 -5.85 -25.52
CA ASP A 17 2.70 -6.99 -25.00
C ASP A 17 2.43 -6.82 -23.48
N GLY A 18 2.12 -5.58 -23.07
CA GLY A 18 1.46 -5.27 -21.80
C GLY A 18 -0.03 -5.62 -21.84
N GLY A 19 -0.41 -6.57 -22.70
CA GLY A 19 -1.73 -7.16 -22.70
C GLY A 19 -1.88 -7.93 -21.40
N PHE A 20 -2.75 -7.43 -20.53
CA PHE A 20 -3.60 -8.14 -19.57
C PHE A 20 -3.42 -9.67 -19.60
N SER A 21 -2.26 -10.15 -19.16
CA SER A 21 -1.92 -11.57 -19.21
C SER A 21 -2.61 -12.18 -18.02
N GLU A 22 -3.87 -12.58 -18.24
CA GLU A 22 -4.68 -13.43 -17.37
C GLU A 22 -4.15 -13.46 -15.93
N GLU A 23 -4.41 -12.41 -15.16
CA GLU A 23 -4.02 -12.33 -13.75
C GLU A 23 -4.69 -13.48 -13.00
N ARG A 24 -4.05 -14.65 -13.01
CA ARG A 24 -4.31 -15.75 -12.09
C ARG A 24 -3.80 -15.25 -10.75
N LEU A 25 -4.57 -14.36 -10.13
CA LEU A 25 -4.48 -14.04 -8.71
C LEU A 25 -4.53 -15.37 -7.98
N HIS A 26 -3.36 -15.91 -7.63
CA HIS A 26 -3.30 -17.16 -6.90
C HIS A 26 -3.97 -16.92 -5.55
N PRO A 27 -5.13 -17.56 -5.28
CA PRO A 27 -6.01 -17.18 -4.18
C PRO A 27 -5.32 -17.32 -2.83
N ARG A 28 -4.35 -18.24 -2.73
CA ARG A 28 -3.55 -18.51 -1.53
C ARG A 28 -2.62 -17.36 -1.18
N ALA A 29 -2.01 -16.77 -2.20
CA ALA A 29 -1.03 -15.71 -2.06
C ALA A 29 -1.72 -14.39 -1.69
N PHE A 30 -2.81 -14.08 -2.41
CA PHE A 30 -3.70 -12.99 -2.06
C PHE A 30 -4.27 -13.15 -0.64
N ALA A 31 -4.74 -14.36 -0.28
CA ALA A 31 -5.23 -14.65 1.07
C ALA A 31 -4.14 -14.46 2.14
N ALA A 32 -2.88 -14.78 1.86
CA ALA A 32 -1.78 -14.56 2.79
C ALA A 32 -1.49 -13.06 3.02
N ALA A 33 -1.53 -12.24 1.96
CA ALA A 33 -1.40 -10.79 2.07
C ALA A 33 -2.58 -10.18 2.85
N VAL A 34 -3.80 -10.61 2.53
CA VAL A 34 -5.02 -10.22 3.27
C VAL A 34 -4.93 -10.62 4.74
N ALA A 35 -4.52 -11.86 5.03
CA ALA A 35 -4.37 -12.35 6.40
C ALA A 35 -3.30 -11.55 7.17
N LEU A 36 -2.16 -11.24 6.55
CA LEU A 36 -1.11 -10.42 7.15
C LEU A 36 -1.63 -9.02 7.49
N LEU A 37 -2.32 -8.36 6.55
CA LEU A 37 -2.90 -7.04 6.75
C LEU A 37 -4.03 -7.08 7.79
N ALA A 38 -4.85 -8.13 7.82
CA ALA A 38 -5.87 -8.33 8.84
C ALA A 38 -5.27 -8.52 10.24
N VAL A 39 -4.17 -9.28 10.37
CA VAL A 39 -3.42 -9.40 11.63
C VAL A 39 -2.87 -8.04 12.05
N ALA A 40 -2.36 -7.24 11.09
CA ALA A 40 -1.89 -5.88 11.37
C ALA A 40 -3.02 -4.98 11.88
N VAL A 41 -4.22 -5.04 11.27
CA VAL A 41 -5.43 -4.34 11.75
C VAL A 41 -5.74 -4.75 13.20
N VAL A 42 -5.78 -6.04 13.50
CA VAL A 42 -6.09 -6.54 14.85
C VAL A 42 -5.03 -6.08 15.86
N LEU A 43 -3.76 -6.15 15.51
CA LEU A 43 -2.67 -5.69 16.36
C LEU A 43 -2.74 -4.19 16.63
N GLN A 44 -3.09 -3.40 15.61
CA GLN A 44 -3.29 -1.95 15.72
C GLN A 44 -4.46 -1.62 16.66
N VAL A 45 -5.60 -2.31 16.51
CA VAL A 45 -6.78 -2.11 17.36
C VAL A 45 -6.57 -2.63 18.79
N SER A 46 -5.73 -3.66 18.99
CA SER A 46 -5.56 -4.30 20.31
C SER A 46 -4.41 -3.72 21.14
N VAL A 47 -3.25 -3.50 20.52
CA VAL A 47 -1.99 -3.16 21.20
C VAL A 47 -1.72 -1.67 21.10
N VAL A 48 -1.75 -1.11 19.89
CA VAL A 48 -1.47 0.31 19.64
C VAL A 48 -2.58 1.20 20.24
N ALA A 49 -3.82 0.72 20.23
CA ALA A 49 -4.93 1.44 20.85
C ALA A 49 -4.77 1.63 22.36
N ARG A 50 -4.10 0.70 23.04
CA ARG A 50 -3.89 0.68 24.50
C ARG A 50 -2.60 1.36 24.93
N LEU A 51 -1.61 1.48 24.05
CA LEU A 51 -0.30 2.02 24.39
C LEU A 51 -0.25 3.55 24.54
N GLY A 52 -1.33 4.28 24.23
CA GLY A 52 -1.43 5.72 24.49
C GLY A 52 -0.22 6.52 23.99
N ALA A 53 0.24 6.22 22.77
CA ALA A 53 1.45 6.82 22.23
C ALA A 53 1.36 8.37 22.23
N PRO A 54 2.38 9.09 22.71
CA PRO A 54 2.30 10.52 23.03
C PRO A 54 2.08 11.47 21.84
N LEU A 55 2.00 10.97 20.60
CA LEU A 55 1.81 11.79 19.39
C LEU A 55 0.78 11.21 18.39
N GLY A 56 -0.01 10.20 18.80
CA GLY A 56 -0.98 9.52 17.94
C GLY A 56 -0.62 8.07 17.62
N ARG A 57 -1.55 7.34 17.02
CA ARG A 57 -1.46 5.88 16.77
C ARG A 57 -0.67 5.60 15.49
N PRO A 58 0.47 4.87 15.52
CA PRO A 58 1.12 4.41 14.31
C PRO A 58 0.20 3.50 13.49
N ASP A 59 -0.01 3.85 12.22
CA ASP A 59 -0.82 3.07 11.29
C ASP A 59 0.06 2.00 10.62
N LEU A 60 0.08 0.82 11.23
CA LEU A 60 0.83 -0.34 10.75
C LEU A 60 0.27 -0.84 9.41
N VAL A 61 -1.04 -0.68 9.21
CA VAL A 61 -1.77 -1.15 8.02
C VAL A 61 -1.33 -0.34 6.80
N ILE A 62 -1.30 0.99 6.91
CA ILE A 62 -0.84 1.86 5.82
C ILE A 62 0.61 1.55 5.45
N VAL A 63 1.49 1.35 6.44
CA VAL A 63 2.90 1.06 6.17
C VAL A 63 3.06 -0.26 5.43
N LEU A 64 2.45 -1.34 5.93
CA LEU A 64 2.51 -2.66 5.27
C LEU A 64 1.88 -2.61 3.87
N LEU A 65 0.73 -1.96 3.72
CA LEU A 65 0.04 -1.83 2.44
C LEU A 65 0.90 -1.07 1.42
N ALA A 66 1.51 0.05 1.82
CA ALA A 66 2.37 0.84 0.96
C ALA A 66 3.60 0.03 0.50
N ILE A 67 4.24 -0.73 1.39
CA ILE A 67 5.37 -1.60 1.03
C ILE A 67 4.91 -2.70 0.06
N ILE A 68 3.78 -3.36 0.31
CA ILE A 68 3.26 -4.40 -0.61
C ILE A 68 2.90 -3.80 -1.97
N ALA A 69 2.25 -2.64 -2.01
CA ALA A 69 1.90 -1.95 -3.25
C ALA A 69 3.13 -1.52 -4.05
N LEU A 70 4.20 -1.10 -3.38
CA LEU A 70 5.49 -0.81 -4.00
C LEU A 70 6.15 -2.03 -4.65
N ILE A 71 5.82 -3.25 -4.23
CA ILE A 71 6.40 -4.48 -4.77
C ILE A 71 5.49 -5.13 -5.82
N GLU A 72 4.18 -5.10 -5.60
CA GLU A 72 3.20 -5.80 -6.45
C GLU A 72 2.50 -4.88 -7.45
N GLY A 73 2.62 -3.56 -7.29
CA GLY A 73 2.10 -2.56 -8.19
C GLY A 73 0.76 -1.93 -7.78
N PRO A 74 0.28 -0.95 -8.58
CA PRO A 74 -0.83 -0.07 -8.21
C PRO A 74 -2.19 -0.77 -8.14
N LEU A 75 -2.49 -1.70 -9.06
CA LEU A 75 -3.79 -2.37 -9.09
C LEU A 75 -3.97 -3.30 -7.88
N LEU A 76 -2.98 -4.14 -7.61
CA LEU A 76 -3.02 -5.08 -6.48
C LEU A 76 -2.99 -4.32 -5.14
N GLY A 77 -2.24 -3.23 -5.05
CA GLY A 77 -2.26 -2.30 -3.92
C GLY A 77 -3.65 -1.69 -3.68
N ALA A 78 -4.34 -1.24 -4.73
CA ALA A 78 -5.69 -0.67 -4.63
C ALA A 78 -6.71 -1.70 -4.13
N VAL A 79 -6.70 -2.92 -4.69
CA VAL A 79 -7.63 -4.00 -4.30
C VAL A 79 -7.38 -4.44 -2.86
N LEU A 80 -6.12 -4.67 -2.46
CA LEU A 80 -5.79 -5.02 -1.08
C LEU A 80 -6.21 -3.91 -0.12
N GLY A 81 -5.95 -2.65 -0.47
CA GLY A 81 -6.34 -1.49 0.34
C GLY A 81 -7.85 -1.42 0.54
N PHE A 82 -8.62 -1.63 -0.53
CA PHE A 82 -10.08 -1.65 -0.46
C PHE A 82 -10.59 -2.79 0.43
N VAL A 83 -10.13 -4.02 0.22
CA VAL A 83 -10.59 -5.20 1.02
C VAL A 83 -10.27 -5.02 2.50
N ILE A 84 -9.05 -4.59 2.81
CA ILE A 84 -8.61 -4.41 4.20
C ILE A 84 -9.28 -3.21 4.85
N GLY A 85 -9.47 -2.10 4.12
CA GLY A 85 -10.19 -0.97 4.64
C GLY A 85 -11.66 -1.26 4.86
N LEU A 86 -12.29 -2.07 4.01
CA LEU A 86 -13.65 -2.55 4.23
C LEU A 86 -13.73 -3.42 5.49
N LEU A 87 -12.76 -4.32 5.69
CA LEU A 87 -12.66 -5.11 6.92
C LEU A 87 -12.48 -4.22 8.16
N ALA A 88 -11.65 -3.17 8.06
CA ALA A 88 -11.45 -2.21 9.13
C ALA A 88 -12.72 -1.40 9.43
N ASP A 89 -13.44 -0.97 8.39
CA ASP A 89 -14.72 -0.27 8.52
C ASP A 89 -15.78 -1.15 9.21
N LEU A 90 -15.84 -2.45 8.89
CA LEU A 90 -16.74 -3.40 9.55
C LEU A 90 -16.45 -3.59 11.04
N MET A 91 -15.20 -3.44 11.46
CA MET A 91 -14.76 -3.55 12.85
C MET A 91 -14.85 -2.22 13.60
N SER A 92 -15.19 -1.13 12.92
CA SER A 92 -15.24 0.22 13.46
C SER A 92 -16.69 0.73 13.55
N THR A 93 -16.88 1.81 14.32
CA THR A 93 -18.16 2.54 14.37
C THR A 93 -18.23 3.66 13.33
N HIS A 94 -17.25 3.77 12.43
CA HIS A 94 -17.20 4.77 11.36
C HIS A 94 -18.11 4.40 10.19
N VAL A 95 -18.34 5.38 9.31
CA VAL A 95 -19.11 5.17 8.08
C VAL A 95 -18.43 4.13 7.20
N LEU A 96 -19.22 3.14 6.79
CA LEU A 96 -18.76 2.04 5.98
C LEU A 96 -18.23 2.55 4.63
N GLY A 97 -16.99 2.21 4.30
CA GLY A 97 -16.31 2.65 3.08
C GLY A 97 -15.35 3.81 3.26
N GLN A 98 -15.32 4.49 4.41
CA GLN A 98 -14.38 5.58 4.67
C GLN A 98 -12.93 5.09 4.61
N THR A 99 -12.60 4.08 5.43
CA THR A 99 -11.24 3.55 5.51
C THR A 99 -10.92 2.76 4.24
N ALA A 100 -11.92 2.09 3.64
CA ALA A 100 -11.78 1.42 2.35
C ALA A 100 -11.31 2.35 1.23
N LEU A 101 -11.93 3.52 1.08
CA LEU A 101 -11.55 4.49 0.05
C LEU A 101 -10.14 5.03 0.28
N VAL A 102 -9.82 5.40 1.52
CA VAL A 102 -8.51 5.96 1.87
C VAL A 102 -7.40 4.95 1.60
N LEU A 103 -7.56 3.71 2.08
CA LEU A 103 -6.55 2.66 1.86
C LEU A 103 -6.45 2.24 0.40
N CYS A 104 -7.56 2.24 -0.35
CA CYS A 104 -7.53 2.01 -1.78
C CYS A 104 -6.66 3.06 -2.50
N LEU A 105 -6.88 4.35 -2.22
CA LEU A 105 -6.08 5.43 -2.82
C LEU A 105 -4.60 5.35 -2.40
N VAL A 106 -4.34 5.11 -1.11
CA VAL A 106 -2.98 4.97 -0.59
C VAL A 106 -2.25 3.84 -1.31
N GLY A 107 -2.86 2.66 -1.41
CA GLY A 107 -2.27 1.51 -2.09
C GLY A 107 -2.04 1.78 -3.58
N TYR A 108 -2.99 2.39 -4.26
CA TYR A 108 -2.85 2.75 -5.67
C TYR A 108 -1.69 3.73 -5.91
N LEU A 109 -1.65 4.84 -5.17
CA LEU A 109 -0.63 5.88 -5.31
C LEU A 109 0.76 5.37 -4.93
N ALA A 110 0.87 4.55 -3.88
CA ALA A 110 2.12 3.92 -3.50
C ALA A 110 2.63 2.98 -4.60
N GLY A 111 1.75 2.20 -5.24
CA GLY A 111 2.16 1.30 -6.31
C GLY A 111 2.54 2.00 -7.62
N LEU A 112 2.04 3.21 -7.90
CA LEU A 112 2.42 3.96 -9.10
C LEU A 112 3.91 4.31 -9.15
N VAL A 113 4.56 4.41 -7.98
CA VAL A 113 5.98 4.75 -7.88
C VAL A 113 6.90 3.52 -7.76
N MET A 114 6.37 2.31 -7.97
CA MET A 114 7.13 1.05 -7.96
C MET A 114 8.40 1.11 -8.82
N ASN A 115 8.30 1.58 -10.07
CA ASN A 115 9.45 1.67 -10.97
C ASN A 115 10.53 2.65 -10.48
N ALA A 116 10.15 3.68 -9.72
CA ALA A 116 11.08 4.62 -9.12
C ALA A 116 11.71 4.05 -7.84
N ALA A 117 10.98 3.20 -7.11
CA ALA A 117 11.45 2.51 -5.92
C ALA A 117 12.56 1.49 -6.21
N GLU A 118 12.56 0.87 -7.39
CA GLU A 118 13.65 -0.02 -7.83
C GLU A 118 14.98 0.72 -8.02
N ARG A 119 14.93 2.03 -8.31
CA ARG A 119 16.12 2.84 -8.65
C ARG A 119 16.76 3.52 -7.45
N SER A 120 16.09 3.57 -6.30
CA SER A 120 16.58 4.29 -5.13
C SER A 120 15.92 3.83 -3.83
N ILE A 121 16.73 3.60 -2.80
CA ILE A 121 16.28 3.26 -1.44
C ILE A 121 15.48 4.40 -0.78
N THR A 122 15.72 5.65 -1.18
CA THR A 122 15.03 6.81 -0.60
C THR A 122 13.57 6.88 -1.04
N VAL A 123 13.25 6.38 -2.23
CA VAL A 123 11.88 6.45 -2.78
C VAL A 123 10.89 5.64 -1.93
N PRO A 124 11.13 4.35 -1.60
CA PRO A 124 10.26 3.59 -0.70
C PRO A 124 10.02 4.27 0.65
N LEU A 125 11.08 4.80 1.27
CA LEU A 125 10.99 5.49 2.56
C LEU A 125 10.12 6.75 2.45
N ALA A 126 10.36 7.58 1.43
CA ALA A 126 9.56 8.77 1.17
C ALA A 126 8.10 8.43 0.87
N THR A 127 7.85 7.39 0.07
CA THR A 127 6.50 6.93 -0.28
C THR A 127 5.74 6.43 0.93
N VAL A 128 6.38 5.64 1.81
CA VAL A 128 5.74 5.12 3.02
C VAL A 128 5.42 6.27 3.99
N GLY A 129 6.33 7.23 4.17
CA GLY A 129 6.07 8.43 4.96
C GLY A 129 4.92 9.27 4.39
N ALA A 130 4.92 9.51 3.07
CA ALA A 130 3.87 10.25 2.38
C ALA A 130 2.51 9.53 2.45
N ALA A 131 2.50 8.20 2.31
CA ALA A 131 1.31 7.36 2.45
C ALA A 131 0.69 7.48 3.85
N ALA A 132 1.49 7.46 4.91
CA ALA A 132 1.01 7.62 6.28
C ALA A 132 0.42 9.01 6.55
N VAL A 133 1.09 10.07 6.06
CA VAL A 133 0.57 11.44 6.12
C VAL A 133 -0.77 11.53 5.36
N PHE A 134 -0.79 11.04 4.12
CA PHE A 134 -1.96 11.09 3.25
C PHE A 134 -3.14 10.32 3.83
N GLY A 135 -2.93 9.10 4.33
CA GLY A 135 -4.01 8.30 4.91
C GLY A 135 -4.55 8.91 6.20
N THR A 136 -3.69 9.51 7.03
CA THR A 136 -4.12 10.22 8.25
C THR A 136 -4.99 11.43 7.91
N LEU A 137 -4.54 12.25 6.96
CA LEU A 137 -5.29 13.43 6.50
C LEU A 137 -6.58 13.04 5.78
N GLY A 138 -6.56 11.99 4.96
CA GLY A 138 -7.73 11.48 4.25
C GLY A 138 -8.82 11.02 5.20
N ASN A 139 -8.45 10.26 6.25
CA ASN A 139 -9.39 9.86 7.29
C ASN A 139 -9.94 11.07 8.07
N ALA A 140 -9.08 12.01 8.45
CA ALA A 140 -9.52 13.23 9.14
C ALA A 140 -10.49 14.07 8.29
N ALA A 141 -10.17 14.26 7.01
CA ALA A 141 -11.02 14.97 6.07
C ALA A 141 -12.37 14.27 5.88
N ALA A 142 -12.38 12.94 5.74
CA ALA A 142 -13.62 12.18 5.60
C ALA A 142 -14.51 12.33 6.85
N THR A 143 -13.94 12.21 8.06
CA THR A 143 -14.71 12.45 9.30
C THR A 143 -15.24 13.87 9.41
N ALA A 144 -14.48 14.87 8.93
CA ALA A 144 -14.92 16.26 8.92
C ALA A 144 -16.08 16.49 7.93
N ILE A 145 -16.03 15.89 6.74
CA ILE A 145 -17.10 15.95 5.74
C ILE A 145 -18.38 15.28 6.27
N LEU A 146 -18.24 14.18 7.03
CA LEU A 146 -19.35 13.44 7.63
C LEU A 146 -19.98 14.16 8.84
N GLY A 147 -19.45 15.31 9.25
CA GLY A 147 -19.99 16.11 10.36
C GLY A 147 -19.48 15.70 11.75
N ASP A 148 -18.66 14.65 11.84
CA ASP A 148 -18.05 14.15 13.07
C ASP A 148 -16.63 14.70 13.25
N ALA A 149 -16.41 15.99 12.96
CA ALA A 149 -15.10 16.63 13.03
C ALA A 149 -14.53 16.61 14.46
N ALA A 150 -13.87 15.52 14.85
CA ALA A 150 -13.30 15.34 16.17
C ALA A 150 -11.93 16.04 16.35
N LEU A 151 -11.34 16.53 15.26
CA LEU A 151 -10.03 17.18 15.26
C LEU A 151 -10.09 18.57 14.62
N THR A 152 -9.42 19.53 15.25
CA THR A 152 -9.10 20.80 14.59
C THR A 152 -8.07 20.60 13.48
N GLY A 153 -8.06 21.47 12.47
CA GLY A 153 -7.12 21.36 11.34
C GLY A 153 -5.65 21.32 11.76
N ALA A 154 -5.29 22.08 12.80
CA ALA A 154 -3.94 22.05 13.38
C ALA A 154 -3.59 20.69 14.00
N GLN A 155 -4.52 20.09 14.75
CA GLN A 155 -4.34 18.76 15.34
C GLN A 155 -4.26 17.66 14.28
N ALA A 156 -4.98 17.80 13.16
CA ALA A 156 -4.88 16.88 12.04
C ALA A 156 -3.48 16.92 11.40
N LEU A 157 -2.90 18.11 11.26
CA LEU A 157 -1.56 18.28 10.71
C LEU A 157 -0.47 17.72 11.64
N GLU A 158 -0.57 18.00 12.94
CA GLU A 158 0.34 17.44 13.94
C GLU A 158 0.31 15.91 13.95
N ARG A 159 -0.88 15.32 13.90
CA ARG A 159 -1.05 13.86 13.81
C ARG A 159 -0.51 13.29 12.51
N ALA A 160 -0.70 13.97 11.38
CA ALA A 160 -0.19 13.52 10.10
C ALA A 160 1.36 13.54 10.08
N ALA A 161 1.97 14.59 10.63
CA ALA A 161 3.42 14.66 10.78
C ALA A 161 3.96 13.55 11.69
N ALA A 162 3.30 13.29 12.82
CA ALA A 162 3.65 12.17 13.70
C ALA A 162 3.49 10.81 13.00
N ALA A 163 2.41 10.63 12.23
CA ALA A 163 2.19 9.40 11.45
C ALA A 163 3.30 9.16 10.44
N GLY A 164 3.75 10.19 9.71
CA GLY A 164 4.89 10.10 8.80
C GLY A 164 6.19 9.71 9.53
N LEU A 165 6.46 10.33 10.68
CA LEU A 165 7.65 10.02 11.48
C LEU A 165 7.61 8.57 12.01
N TYR A 166 6.47 8.13 12.54
CA TYR A 166 6.29 6.75 12.98
C TYR A 166 6.41 5.75 11.84
N ALA A 167 5.86 6.08 10.68
CA ALA A 167 5.97 5.25 9.49
C ALA A 167 7.44 5.03 9.11
N LEU A 168 8.25 6.09 9.08
CA LEU A 168 9.69 6.00 8.80
C LEU A 168 10.43 5.14 9.84
N LEU A 169 10.09 5.27 11.12
CA LEU A 169 10.72 4.50 12.20
C LEU A 169 10.35 3.01 12.16
N VAL A 170 9.12 2.69 11.76
CA VAL A 170 8.59 1.31 11.73
C VAL A 170 8.90 0.62 10.40
N THR A 171 9.08 1.36 9.31
CA THR A 171 9.43 0.85 7.97
C THR A 171 10.57 -0.19 7.98
N PRO A 172 11.74 0.05 8.60
CA PRO A 172 12.83 -0.92 8.56
C PRO A 172 12.48 -2.27 9.20
N PHE A 173 11.56 -2.28 10.16
CA PHE A 173 11.09 -3.51 10.82
C PHE A 173 10.02 -4.24 10.00
N LEU A 174 9.15 -3.50 9.30
CA LEU A 174 8.08 -4.08 8.49
C LEU A 174 8.53 -4.50 7.08
N PHE A 175 9.56 -3.85 6.53
CA PHE A 175 10.13 -4.18 5.23
C PHE A 175 10.51 -5.68 5.05
N PRO A 176 11.23 -6.34 5.99
CA PRO A 176 11.54 -7.77 5.86
C PRO A 176 10.28 -8.65 5.91
N ILE A 177 9.28 -8.27 6.69
CA ILE A 177 8.01 -9.02 6.82
C ILE A 177 7.21 -8.92 5.51
N ALA A 178 7.07 -7.70 4.99
CA ALA A 178 6.37 -7.44 3.74
C ALA A 178 7.05 -8.10 2.54
N THR A 179 8.38 -8.03 2.45
CA THR A 179 9.13 -8.73 1.39
C THR A 179 9.07 -10.25 1.54
N ALA A 180 9.04 -10.80 2.76
CA ALA A 180 8.81 -12.22 2.97
C ALA A 180 7.41 -12.66 2.51
N ALA A 181 6.39 -11.83 2.72
CA ALA A 181 5.04 -12.07 2.23
C ALA A 181 4.95 -11.97 0.71
N SER A 182 5.55 -10.94 0.10
CA SER A 182 5.60 -10.79 -1.36
C SER A 182 6.44 -11.88 -2.04
N ARG A 183 7.52 -12.35 -1.41
CA ARG A 183 8.26 -13.53 -1.89
C ARG A 183 7.38 -14.77 -1.95
N ARG A 184 6.42 -14.93 -1.02
CA ARG A 184 5.44 -16.02 -1.10
C ARG A 184 4.47 -15.83 -2.26
N LEU A 185 4.13 -14.57 -2.60
CA LEU A 185 3.38 -14.23 -3.81
C LEU A 185 4.12 -14.62 -5.09
N HIS A 186 5.42 -14.31 -5.15
CA HIS A 186 6.27 -14.57 -6.32
C HIS A 186 6.73 -16.03 -6.45
N ARG A 187 6.94 -16.75 -5.35
CA ARG A 187 7.41 -18.15 -5.38
C ARG A 187 6.40 -19.11 -6.03
N ASP A 188 5.12 -18.73 -6.04
CA ASP A 188 4.07 -19.45 -6.75
C ASP A 188 3.99 -19.07 -8.24
N ARG A 189 4.55 -17.92 -8.67
CA ARG A 189 4.65 -17.52 -10.09
C ARG A 189 5.69 -18.34 -10.87
N GLY A 190 6.71 -18.88 -10.21
CA GLY A 190 7.89 -19.48 -10.86
C GLY A 190 8.04 -21.01 -10.74
N ARG A 191 6.97 -21.76 -10.42
CA ARG A 191 7.00 -23.23 -10.28
C ARG A 191 6.40 -23.99 -11.47
N LEU A 192 6.25 -23.34 -12.62
CA LEU A 192 5.82 -23.92 -13.90
C LEU A 192 6.58 -23.21 -15.03
#